data_AF-A0A9E1BFS5-F1
#
_entry.id   AF-A0A9E1BFS5-F1
#
_cell.length_a   1.000
_cell.length_b   1.000
_cell.length_c   1.000
_cell.angle_alpha   90.00
_cell.angle_beta   90.00
_cell.angle_gamma   90.00
#
_symmetry.space_group_name_H-M   'P 1'
#
loop_
_entity.id
_entity.type
_entity.pdbx_description
1 polymer ?
#
loop_
_entity_poly.entity_id
_entity_poly.type
_entity_poly.pdbx_seq_one_letter_code
_entity_poly.pdbx_strand_id
1 'polypeptide(L)'
;MATNCTLKDNMPEDIEVGGTVVLHLIKEFQDCFDAAKNNEDNIHTLISFLNGFEDRQKAAILFEFINQMLCFPGRNERQTLYEKNTQILKLYPYIFGKDIPRFERLQWDILRVNKSWLLLINREKQMVKALEYDSSRENRYFFNELDKPLFVKNETNQKNLKFLRDTVRLSEDFAGDNHIYLYYEQVDDFFSTLQYIDWSRFLDEKQFVFLVGPATAKNYPLDFQTKYGINYSKMVPKPLQLKEINRLCFFANRPFSGTAVTLSPLSANSYVEYAFENDFHRYSVVYNESITKSAVFAAALLRRKNTYTLAQIKAFLHEPENVIYLNDLEQLLSEVEGEITDDQPLSSVEIFKLIFLLRFKRKKLNQRVVPLIVLDIHLLNFAKAYTGIIQEFKYLTILTCMRDPVRAFISGYERGVLGEEHMFKHLLASEYSYMNMINAEFYDCYFSFRFEDIKLYPLEAVKSMCRLLNLPYQVEMLQADWVMEDAHGVVIRKSDFTPLCRNISHLFNDYDLMRFQLLHHEINEHYGYRNCWEEIVVDDETLKAFWEKHPFLFEEKYTEYYGNRYNAPKNQKLRDWINETVNTVLNIKLKGKLRMPHVIVVKPLIEEG
;
A
#
# COMPACT_ATOMS: atom_id res chain seq x y z
N MET A 1 2.90 1.55 -27.28
CA MET A 1 1.87 0.86 -28.07
C MET A 1 2.25 -0.61 -28.06
N ALA A 2 1.37 -1.50 -27.62
CA ALA A 2 1.72 -2.89 -27.34
C ALA A 2 1.46 -3.77 -28.56
N THR A 3 2.50 -4.33 -29.15
CA THR A 3 2.37 -5.53 -29.98
C THR A 3 2.04 -6.69 -29.05
N ASN A 4 0.78 -7.13 -29.07
CA ASN A 4 0.40 -8.44 -28.55
C ASN A 4 1.08 -9.48 -29.45
N CYS A 5 2.27 -9.94 -29.08
CA CYS A 5 2.85 -11.13 -29.70
C CYS A 5 1.99 -12.33 -29.28
N THR A 6 1.11 -12.78 -30.17
CA THR A 6 0.47 -14.09 -30.12
C THR A 6 1.32 -15.05 -30.95
N LEU A 7 1.85 -16.10 -30.31
CA LEU A 7 2.71 -17.11 -30.94
C LEU A 7 2.03 -17.87 -32.09
N LYS A 8 0.69 -17.87 -32.16
CA LYS A 8 -0.06 -18.49 -33.26
C LYS A 8 0.33 -17.97 -34.64
N ASP A 9 0.87 -16.75 -34.73
CA ASP A 9 1.16 -16.10 -36.00
C ASP A 9 2.61 -16.34 -36.49
N ASN A 10 3.48 -16.96 -35.67
CA ASN A 10 4.93 -17.06 -35.93
C ASN A 10 5.50 -18.49 -35.94
N MET A 11 4.69 -19.54 -36.12
CA MET A 11 5.26 -20.90 -36.23
C MET A 11 6.01 -21.09 -37.56
N PRO A 12 7.27 -21.55 -37.55
CA PRO A 12 7.93 -22.02 -38.76
C PRO A 12 7.38 -23.41 -39.11
N GLU A 13 7.02 -23.63 -40.38
CA GLU A 13 6.56 -24.94 -40.86
C GLU A 13 7.70 -25.98 -40.90
N ASP A 14 8.97 -25.57 -40.90
CA ASP A 14 10.10 -26.49 -41.05
C ASP A 14 11.23 -26.24 -40.02
N ILE A 15 11.29 -27.10 -38.99
CA ILE A 15 12.52 -27.36 -38.22
C ILE A 15 12.79 -28.87 -38.29
N GLU A 16 13.48 -29.32 -39.33
CA GLU A 16 13.94 -30.71 -39.46
C GLU A 16 15.27 -30.92 -38.73
N VAL A 17 15.21 -31.32 -37.45
CA VAL A 17 16.11 -32.33 -36.84
C VAL A 17 15.33 -33.00 -35.68
N GLY A 18 14.92 -34.26 -35.82
CA GLY A 18 14.30 -35.03 -34.72
C GLY A 18 12.87 -34.61 -34.31
N GLY A 19 12.01 -34.34 -35.31
CA GLY A 19 10.79 -33.52 -35.23
C GLY A 19 9.80 -33.69 -34.06
N THR A 20 9.60 -34.89 -33.50
CA THR A 20 8.58 -35.07 -32.43
C THR A 20 9.01 -34.49 -31.08
N VAL A 21 10.30 -34.59 -30.73
CA VAL A 21 10.81 -34.19 -29.40
C VAL A 21 10.95 -32.66 -29.30
N VAL A 22 11.35 -32.00 -30.39
CA VAL A 22 11.49 -30.53 -30.45
C VAL A 22 10.12 -29.86 -30.42
N LEU A 23 9.13 -30.38 -31.16
CA LEU A 23 7.76 -29.86 -31.13
C LEU A 23 7.12 -30.01 -29.75
N HIS A 24 7.38 -31.13 -29.06
CA HIS A 24 6.90 -31.33 -27.69
C HIS A 24 7.50 -30.31 -26.73
N LEU A 25 8.82 -30.09 -26.81
CA LEU A 25 9.54 -29.12 -25.99
C LEU A 25 9.05 -27.67 -26.18
N ILE A 26 8.83 -27.26 -27.44
CA ILE A 26 8.30 -25.94 -27.76
C ILE A 26 6.88 -25.80 -27.20
N LYS A 27 6.05 -26.84 -27.31
CA LYS A 27 4.70 -26.84 -26.76
C LYS A 27 4.69 -26.72 -25.23
N GLU A 28 5.54 -27.47 -24.52
CA GLU A 28 5.67 -27.36 -23.07
C GLU A 28 6.07 -25.94 -22.63
N PHE A 29 7.03 -25.34 -23.35
CA PHE A 29 7.41 -23.95 -23.12
C PHE A 29 6.22 -23.00 -23.33
N GLN A 30 5.46 -23.17 -24.42
CA GLN A 30 4.29 -22.35 -24.72
C GLN A 30 3.23 -22.44 -23.63
N ASP A 31 2.92 -23.65 -23.18
CA ASP A 31 1.94 -23.88 -22.10
C ASP A 31 2.39 -23.18 -20.80
N CYS A 32 3.67 -23.27 -20.44
CA CYS A 32 4.24 -22.57 -19.28
C CYS A 32 4.23 -21.05 -19.46
N PHE A 33 4.58 -20.56 -20.66
CA PHE A 33 4.64 -19.13 -20.97
C PHE A 33 3.25 -18.48 -20.95
N ASP A 34 2.26 -19.14 -21.55
CA ASP A 34 0.87 -18.67 -21.54
C ASP A 34 0.26 -18.72 -20.13
N ALA A 35 0.60 -19.74 -19.33
CA ALA A 35 0.22 -19.80 -17.92
C ALA A 35 0.80 -18.63 -17.12
N ALA A 36 2.08 -18.26 -17.36
CA ALA A 36 2.75 -17.14 -16.72
C ALA A 36 2.26 -15.76 -17.20
N LYS A 37 1.82 -15.66 -18.46
CA LYS A 37 1.21 -14.45 -19.01
C LYS A 37 -0.13 -14.14 -18.35
N ASN A 38 -0.89 -15.18 -18.00
CA ASN A 38 -2.22 -15.07 -17.42
C ASN A 38 -2.21 -15.05 -15.88
N ASN A 39 -1.22 -15.67 -15.25
CA ASN A 39 -1.05 -15.68 -13.79
C ASN A 39 0.42 -15.52 -13.41
N GLU A 40 0.74 -14.44 -12.66
CA GLU A 40 2.09 -14.14 -12.21
C GLU A 40 2.69 -15.22 -11.29
N ASP A 41 1.86 -15.99 -10.58
CA ASP A 41 2.34 -17.08 -9.71
C ASP A 41 3.05 -18.19 -10.51
N ASN A 42 2.77 -18.30 -11.82
CA ASN A 42 3.43 -19.25 -12.72
C ASN A 42 4.78 -18.75 -13.27
N ILE A 43 5.19 -17.52 -12.98
CA ILE A 43 6.48 -16.97 -13.44
C ILE A 43 7.65 -17.82 -12.92
N HIS A 44 7.63 -18.22 -11.65
CA HIS A 44 8.68 -19.06 -11.06
C HIS A 44 8.76 -20.45 -11.71
N THR A 45 7.62 -21.04 -12.07
CA THR A 45 7.54 -22.30 -12.81
C THR A 45 8.20 -22.17 -14.17
N LEU A 46 7.89 -21.10 -14.92
CA LEU A 46 8.49 -20.82 -16.23
C LEU A 46 10.02 -20.66 -16.14
N ILE A 47 10.52 -19.93 -15.13
CA ILE A 47 11.97 -19.76 -14.93
C ILE A 47 12.64 -21.10 -14.62
N SER A 48 12.02 -21.90 -13.75
CA SER A 48 12.54 -23.20 -13.34
C SER A 48 12.62 -24.15 -14.53
N PHE A 49 11.60 -24.13 -15.40
CA PHE A 49 11.61 -24.85 -16.67
C PHE A 49 12.78 -24.39 -17.56
N LEU A 50 12.92 -23.08 -17.80
CA LEU A 50 13.96 -22.54 -18.70
C LEU A 50 15.39 -22.75 -18.22
N ASN A 51 15.63 -22.72 -16.91
CA ASN A 51 16.96 -22.91 -16.33
C ASN A 51 17.27 -24.38 -15.96
N GLY A 52 16.27 -25.27 -15.98
CA GLY A 52 16.36 -26.65 -15.50
C GLY A 52 16.85 -27.68 -16.52
N PHE A 53 17.25 -27.26 -17.72
CA PHE A 53 17.68 -28.20 -18.77
C PHE A 53 19.04 -28.83 -18.48
N GLU A 54 19.05 -30.16 -18.28
CA GLU A 54 20.28 -30.95 -18.27
C GLU A 54 20.85 -31.14 -19.69
N ASP A 55 19.97 -31.30 -20.68
CA ASP A 55 20.34 -31.46 -22.09
C ASP A 55 20.59 -30.10 -22.75
N ARG A 56 21.87 -29.79 -22.97
CA ARG A 56 22.34 -28.54 -23.58
C ARG A 56 21.94 -28.36 -25.03
N GLN A 57 21.70 -29.44 -25.79
CA GLN A 57 21.26 -29.33 -27.19
C GLN A 57 19.78 -28.93 -27.25
N LYS A 58 18.94 -29.55 -26.42
CA LYS A 58 17.54 -29.14 -26.28
C LYS A 58 17.41 -27.70 -25.80
N ALA A 59 18.21 -27.32 -24.82
CA ALA A 59 18.28 -25.93 -24.36
C ALA A 59 18.66 -24.97 -25.51
N ALA A 60 19.66 -25.32 -26.33
CA ALA A 60 20.08 -24.48 -27.46
C ALA A 60 18.94 -24.25 -28.46
N ILE A 61 18.22 -25.31 -28.83
CA ILE A 61 17.09 -25.24 -29.76
C ILE A 61 15.99 -24.33 -29.18
N LEU A 62 15.64 -24.53 -27.91
CA LEU A 62 14.60 -23.73 -27.26
C LEU A 62 14.99 -22.24 -27.13
N PHE A 63 16.22 -21.94 -26.73
CA PHE A 63 16.69 -20.56 -26.62
C PHE A 63 16.78 -19.86 -27.98
N GLU A 64 17.15 -20.59 -29.04
CA GLU A 64 17.12 -20.05 -30.40
C GLU A 64 15.69 -19.76 -30.86
N PHE A 65 14.74 -20.68 -30.58
CA PHE A 65 13.32 -20.45 -30.82
C PHE A 65 12.80 -19.20 -30.09
N ILE A 66 13.06 -19.10 -28.79
CA ILE A 66 12.64 -17.93 -27.98
C ILE A 66 13.25 -16.64 -28.54
N ASN A 67 14.51 -16.67 -28.92
CA ASN A 67 15.16 -15.50 -29.49
C ASN A 67 14.54 -15.07 -30.82
N GLN A 68 14.39 -16.00 -31.78
CA GLN A 68 13.86 -15.69 -33.11
C GLN A 68 12.38 -15.31 -33.09
N MET A 69 11.57 -16.05 -32.33
CA MET A 69 10.11 -15.92 -32.39
C MET A 69 9.54 -14.91 -31.41
N LEU A 70 10.22 -14.67 -30.29
CA LEU A 70 9.71 -13.84 -29.21
C LEU A 70 10.56 -12.60 -28.93
N CYS A 71 11.89 -12.72 -28.94
CA CYS A 71 12.74 -11.57 -28.68
C CYS A 71 12.86 -10.68 -29.92
N PHE A 72 13.12 -11.25 -31.09
CA PHE A 72 13.39 -10.51 -32.32
C PHE A 72 12.27 -9.54 -32.75
N PRO A 73 10.96 -9.88 -32.68
CA PRO A 73 9.88 -9.00 -33.13
C PRO A 73 9.84 -7.61 -32.44
N GLY A 74 10.35 -7.48 -31.22
CA GLY A 74 10.43 -6.21 -30.47
C GLY A 74 11.83 -5.57 -30.43
N ARG A 75 12.81 -6.13 -31.14
CA ARG A 75 14.22 -5.74 -31.00
C ARG A 75 14.49 -4.30 -31.42
N ASN A 76 13.87 -3.83 -32.50
CA ASN A 76 14.08 -2.49 -33.03
C ASN A 76 13.61 -1.40 -32.05
N GLU A 77 12.48 -1.60 -31.37
CA GLU A 77 11.98 -0.67 -30.34
C GLU A 77 12.95 -0.58 -29.15
N ARG A 78 13.43 -1.74 -28.68
CA ARG A 78 14.40 -1.81 -27.59
C ARG A 78 15.74 -1.20 -27.97
N GLN A 79 16.21 -1.41 -29.20
CA GLN A 79 17.42 -0.79 -29.71
C GLN A 79 17.27 0.73 -29.76
N THR A 80 16.15 1.23 -30.28
CA THR A 80 15.86 2.67 -30.34
C THR A 80 15.86 3.29 -28.94
N LEU A 81 15.19 2.64 -27.98
CA LEU A 81 15.17 3.08 -26.58
C LEU A 81 16.57 3.06 -25.95
N TYR A 82 17.33 1.98 -26.16
CA TYR A 82 18.70 1.81 -25.69
C TYR A 82 19.62 2.92 -26.20
N GLU A 83 19.56 3.21 -27.50
CA GLU A 83 20.38 4.23 -28.15
C GLU A 83 20.02 5.63 -27.64
N LYS A 84 18.72 5.93 -27.51
CA LYS A 84 18.23 7.17 -26.89
C LYS A 84 18.77 7.33 -25.45
N ASN A 85 18.61 6.31 -24.62
CA ASN A 85 19.08 6.32 -23.23
C ASN A 85 20.60 6.48 -23.15
N THR A 86 21.34 5.78 -24.02
CA THR A 86 22.80 5.86 -24.10
C THR A 86 23.28 7.26 -24.45
N GLN A 87 22.60 7.94 -25.39
CA GLN A 87 22.94 9.32 -25.76
C GLN A 87 22.76 10.28 -24.58
N ILE A 88 21.67 10.13 -23.81
CA ILE A 88 21.40 10.97 -22.65
C ILE A 88 22.41 10.69 -21.53
N LEU A 89 22.68 9.42 -21.22
CA LEU A 89 23.62 9.03 -20.17
C LEU A 89 25.05 9.47 -20.46
N LYS A 90 25.49 9.51 -21.73
CA LYS A 90 26.80 10.05 -22.10
C LYS A 90 26.99 11.52 -21.73
N LEU A 91 25.90 12.28 -21.69
CA LEU A 91 25.89 13.70 -21.31
C LEU A 91 25.58 13.91 -19.81
N TYR A 92 25.16 12.85 -19.13
CA TYR A 92 24.74 12.93 -17.74
C TYR A 92 25.96 12.99 -16.81
N PRO A 93 26.06 13.98 -15.91
CA PRO A 93 27.29 14.21 -15.14
C PRO A 93 27.53 13.19 -14.03
N TYR A 94 26.50 12.50 -13.56
CA TYR A 94 26.56 11.67 -12.35
C TYR A 94 26.49 10.17 -12.65
N ILE A 95 27.29 9.73 -13.62
CA ILE A 95 27.46 8.31 -13.95
C ILE A 95 28.93 7.91 -13.78
N PHE A 96 29.14 6.88 -12.98
CA PHE A 96 30.45 6.30 -12.69
C PHE A 96 30.43 4.84 -13.08
N GLY A 97 31.41 4.41 -13.88
CA GLY A 97 31.47 3.03 -14.35
C GLY A 97 32.04 2.93 -15.77
N LYS A 98 31.99 1.73 -16.32
CA LYS A 98 32.57 1.37 -17.63
C LYS A 98 31.89 2.09 -18.80
N ASP A 99 32.56 2.02 -19.96
CA ASP A 99 32.02 2.44 -21.25
C ASP A 99 30.70 1.71 -21.56
N ILE A 100 29.69 2.49 -21.97
CA ILE A 100 28.38 1.95 -22.38
C ILE A 100 28.56 1.14 -23.67
N PRO A 101 28.28 -0.18 -23.68
CA PRO A 101 28.49 -1.02 -24.85
C PRO A 101 27.51 -0.67 -25.97
N ARG A 102 27.81 -1.11 -27.19
CA ARG A 102 26.83 -1.08 -28.29
C ARG A 102 25.72 -2.10 -28.02
N PHE A 103 24.54 -1.85 -28.56
CA PHE A 103 23.35 -2.70 -28.35
C PHE A 103 23.61 -4.18 -28.73
N GLU A 104 24.38 -4.43 -29.79
CA GLU A 104 24.70 -5.78 -30.27
C GLU A 104 25.64 -6.55 -29.33
N ARG A 105 26.26 -5.88 -28.36
CA ARG A 105 27.19 -6.47 -27.38
C ARG A 105 26.55 -6.67 -26.00
N LEU A 106 25.25 -6.42 -25.86
CA LEU A 106 24.54 -6.67 -24.61
C LEU A 106 24.44 -8.17 -24.35
N GLN A 107 24.66 -8.58 -23.09
CA GLN A 107 24.55 -9.98 -22.69
C GLN A 107 23.10 -10.47 -22.56
N TRP A 108 22.16 -9.54 -22.36
CA TRP A 108 20.77 -9.84 -22.07
C TRP A 108 19.87 -9.34 -23.20
N ASP A 109 19.07 -10.24 -23.78
CA ASP A 109 17.88 -9.86 -24.51
C ASP A 109 16.69 -9.78 -23.55
N ILE A 110 15.63 -9.07 -23.96
CA ILE A 110 14.43 -8.86 -23.15
C ILE A 110 13.24 -9.52 -23.81
N LEU A 111 12.54 -10.36 -23.06
CA LEU A 111 11.22 -10.88 -23.40
C LEU A 111 10.20 -10.39 -22.38
N ARG A 112 9.13 -9.75 -22.84
CA ARG A 112 8.02 -9.34 -21.99
C ARG A 112 7.03 -10.49 -21.82
N VAL A 113 6.78 -10.89 -20.57
CA VAL A 113 5.79 -11.94 -20.27
C VAL A 113 4.41 -11.31 -20.15
N ASN A 114 4.28 -10.28 -19.30
CA ASN A 114 3.04 -9.57 -19.06
C ASN A 114 3.30 -8.09 -18.76
N LYS A 115 2.35 -7.39 -18.16
CA LYS A 115 2.50 -5.96 -17.86
C LYS A 115 3.62 -5.69 -16.84
N SER A 116 3.76 -6.56 -15.85
CA SER A 116 4.62 -6.39 -14.67
C SER A 116 5.96 -7.10 -14.80
N TRP A 117 6.06 -8.19 -15.58
CA TRP A 117 7.22 -9.08 -15.62
C TRP A 117 7.94 -9.13 -16.97
N LEU A 118 9.27 -9.12 -16.89
CA LEU A 118 10.21 -9.32 -17.99
C LEU A 118 11.11 -10.53 -17.71
N LEU A 119 11.59 -11.18 -18.78
CA LEU A 119 12.67 -12.16 -18.74
C LEU A 119 13.90 -11.56 -19.41
N LEU A 120 15.03 -11.59 -18.70
CA LEU A 120 16.36 -11.34 -19.24
C LEU A 120 16.90 -12.67 -19.76
N ILE A 121 17.17 -12.76 -21.06
CA ILE A 121 17.60 -13.99 -21.73
C ILE A 121 19.06 -13.85 -22.13
N ASN A 122 19.92 -14.68 -21.57
CA ASN A 122 21.31 -14.78 -21.98
C ASN A 122 21.49 -16.02 -22.85
N ARG A 123 21.67 -15.78 -24.14
CA ARG A 123 21.80 -16.83 -25.16
C ARG A 123 23.08 -17.65 -24.99
N GLU A 124 24.21 -16.99 -24.73
CA GLU A 124 25.52 -17.64 -24.64
C GLU A 124 25.58 -18.63 -23.46
N LYS A 125 24.99 -18.26 -22.33
CA LYS A 125 24.97 -19.09 -21.12
C LYS A 125 23.73 -19.96 -21.01
N GLN A 126 22.78 -19.81 -21.93
CA GLN A 126 21.46 -20.46 -21.91
C GLN A 126 20.79 -20.31 -20.53
N MET A 127 20.68 -19.07 -20.06
CA MET A 127 20.06 -18.76 -18.77
C MET A 127 19.04 -17.66 -18.89
N VAL A 128 18.04 -17.70 -18.01
CA VAL A 128 17.01 -16.68 -17.89
C VAL A 128 16.96 -16.15 -16.46
N LYS A 129 16.82 -14.83 -16.32
CA LYS A 129 16.46 -14.16 -15.06
C LYS A 129 15.08 -13.52 -15.24
N ALA A 130 14.16 -13.71 -14.31
CA ALA A 130 12.96 -12.89 -14.28
C ALA A 130 13.19 -11.60 -13.52
N LEU A 131 12.51 -10.56 -13.97
CA LEU A 131 12.59 -9.22 -13.43
C LEU A 131 11.20 -8.62 -13.34
N GLU A 132 10.84 -8.20 -12.14
CA GLU A 132 9.61 -7.48 -11.87
C GLU A 132 9.82 -6.00 -12.19
N TYR A 133 9.30 -5.56 -13.33
CA TYR A 133 9.51 -4.24 -13.91
C TYR A 133 8.44 -3.21 -13.49
N ASP A 134 7.18 -3.64 -13.34
CA ASP A 134 6.03 -2.74 -13.13
C ASP A 134 4.95 -3.35 -12.21
N SER A 135 5.34 -3.97 -11.10
CA SER A 135 4.39 -4.51 -10.11
C SER A 135 4.14 -3.54 -8.95
N SER A 136 2.91 -3.59 -8.43
CA SER A 136 2.45 -2.84 -7.24
C SER A 136 2.46 -3.67 -5.96
N ARG A 137 2.72 -4.99 -6.03
CA ARG A 137 2.44 -5.90 -4.91
C ARG A 137 3.24 -5.57 -3.65
N GLU A 138 4.49 -5.11 -3.76
CA GLU A 138 5.28 -4.65 -2.61
C GLU A 138 6.31 -3.58 -3.02
N ASN A 139 6.15 -2.34 -2.52
CA ASN A 139 7.23 -1.35 -2.64
C ASN A 139 8.39 -1.79 -1.74
N ARG A 140 9.59 -1.89 -2.32
CA ARG A 140 10.82 -2.13 -1.55
C ARG A 140 10.97 -1.08 -0.45
N TYR A 141 11.56 -1.48 0.67
CA TYR A 141 11.84 -0.57 1.79
C TYR A 141 13.13 0.21 1.54
N PHE A 142 13.00 1.46 1.13
CA PHE A 142 14.11 2.35 0.81
C PHE A 142 14.55 3.21 1.99
N PHE A 143 13.61 3.65 2.83
CA PHE A 143 13.86 4.69 3.83
C PHE A 143 14.12 4.11 5.22
N ASN A 144 14.79 2.97 5.30
CA ASN A 144 15.16 2.37 6.58
C ASN A 144 16.18 3.23 7.35
N GLU A 145 17.05 3.92 6.63
CA GLU A 145 18.12 4.77 7.13
C GLU A 145 18.17 6.04 6.27
N LEU A 146 18.05 7.21 6.91
CA LEU A 146 18.03 8.52 6.26
C LEU A 146 19.05 9.50 6.88
N ASP A 147 20.03 9.02 7.63
CA ASP A 147 21.16 9.84 8.10
C ASP A 147 22.04 10.29 6.92
N LYS A 148 22.15 9.44 5.89
CA LYS A 148 22.95 9.61 4.67
C LYS A 148 22.08 9.67 3.41
N PRO A 149 22.65 10.09 2.26
CA PRO A 149 21.99 9.94 0.97
C PRO A 149 21.63 8.49 0.69
N LEU A 150 20.61 8.21 -0.11
CA LEU A 150 20.15 6.85 -0.30
C LEU A 150 21.12 6.01 -1.12
N PHE A 151 21.42 4.80 -0.66
CA PHE A 151 22.19 3.80 -1.40
C PHE A 151 21.33 2.62 -1.80
N VAL A 152 20.90 2.61 -3.06
CA VAL A 152 19.94 1.66 -3.60
C VAL A 152 20.65 0.65 -4.50
N LYS A 153 20.69 -0.61 -4.05
CA LYS A 153 21.36 -1.70 -4.79
C LYS A 153 20.44 -2.33 -5.84
N ASN A 154 20.94 -2.50 -7.07
CA ASN A 154 20.38 -3.28 -8.17
C ASN A 154 18.87 -3.02 -8.41
N GLU A 155 18.43 -1.76 -8.33
CA GLU A 155 17.02 -1.43 -8.56
C GLU A 155 16.70 -1.36 -10.05
N THR A 156 15.73 -2.15 -10.48
CA THR A 156 15.35 -2.26 -11.90
C THR A 156 13.86 -2.10 -12.13
N ASN A 157 13.08 -1.94 -11.07
CA ASN A 157 11.64 -1.73 -11.15
C ASN A 157 11.35 -0.25 -11.39
N GLN A 158 10.59 0.04 -12.45
CA GLN A 158 10.31 1.42 -12.86
C GLN A 158 9.40 2.15 -11.87
N LYS A 159 8.45 1.46 -11.22
CA LYS A 159 7.60 2.06 -10.18
C LYS A 159 8.44 2.49 -8.97
N ASN A 160 9.39 1.66 -8.55
CA ASN A 160 10.33 2.00 -7.47
C ASN A 160 11.19 3.22 -7.80
N LEU A 161 11.78 3.28 -9.00
CA LEU A 161 12.57 4.43 -9.45
C LEU A 161 11.73 5.71 -9.50
N LYS A 162 10.47 5.59 -9.93
CA LYS A 162 9.51 6.71 -9.93
C LYS A 162 9.19 7.16 -8.51
N PHE A 163 8.86 6.22 -7.62
CA PHE A 163 8.65 6.49 -6.19
C PHE A 163 9.83 7.22 -5.56
N LEU A 164 11.06 6.76 -5.79
CA LEU A 164 12.27 7.42 -5.30
C LEU A 164 12.41 8.84 -5.82
N ARG A 165 12.28 9.05 -7.15
CA ARG A 165 12.34 10.38 -7.78
C ARG A 165 11.33 11.36 -7.17
N ASP A 166 10.08 10.91 -7.04
CA ASP A 166 8.97 11.74 -6.60
C ASP A 166 8.95 11.99 -5.08
N THR A 167 9.68 11.19 -4.30
CA THR A 167 9.62 11.22 -2.83
C THR A 167 10.90 11.75 -2.20
N VAL A 168 12.07 11.57 -2.81
CA VAL A 168 13.33 12.13 -2.32
C VAL A 168 13.44 13.56 -2.81
N ARG A 169 13.63 14.52 -1.90
CA ARG A 169 13.71 15.94 -2.26
C ARG A 169 15.02 16.25 -2.97
N LEU A 170 15.04 17.29 -3.80
CA LEU A 170 16.27 17.73 -4.47
C LEU A 170 17.35 18.10 -3.45
N SER A 171 18.62 17.83 -3.77
CA SER A 171 19.76 18.19 -2.91
C SER A 171 19.80 19.70 -2.64
N GLU A 172 19.43 20.52 -3.62
CA GLU A 172 19.35 21.97 -3.51
C GLU A 172 18.22 22.43 -2.58
N ASP A 173 17.09 21.72 -2.58
CA ASP A 173 15.93 22.05 -1.74
C ASP A 173 16.13 21.56 -0.31
N PHE A 174 16.81 20.43 -0.13
CA PHE A 174 17.25 19.93 1.17
C PHE A 174 18.47 20.69 1.72
N ALA A 175 19.25 21.38 0.86
CA ALA A 175 20.54 21.99 1.19
C ALA A 175 21.57 21.01 1.78
N GLY A 176 21.66 19.81 1.19
CA GLY A 176 22.63 18.77 1.54
C GLY A 176 22.71 17.75 0.41
N ASP A 177 23.72 16.88 0.40
CA ASP A 177 23.70 15.72 -0.51
C ASP A 177 22.46 14.88 -0.17
N ASN A 178 21.49 14.86 -1.08
CA ASN A 178 20.28 14.06 -0.99
C ASN A 178 20.05 13.25 -2.27
N HIS A 179 21.13 12.98 -3.00
CA HIS A 179 21.07 12.19 -4.22
C HIS A 179 20.67 10.74 -3.93
N ILE A 180 20.10 10.11 -4.95
CA ILE A 180 19.75 8.69 -4.94
C ILE A 180 20.89 7.92 -5.64
N TYR A 181 21.74 7.25 -4.87
CA TYR A 181 22.83 6.46 -5.41
C TYR A 181 22.33 5.09 -5.84
N LEU A 182 22.18 4.90 -7.15
CA LEU A 182 21.84 3.62 -7.75
C LEU A 182 23.13 2.82 -7.99
N TYR A 183 23.37 1.84 -7.13
CA TYR A 183 24.53 0.95 -7.23
C TYR A 183 24.15 -0.35 -7.94
N TYR A 184 24.80 -0.60 -9.07
CA TYR A 184 24.67 -1.85 -9.81
C TYR A 184 25.98 -2.62 -9.72
N GLU A 185 25.98 -3.71 -8.97
CA GLU A 185 27.16 -4.55 -8.83
C GLU A 185 27.53 -5.23 -10.14
N GLN A 186 26.51 -5.77 -10.83
CA GLN A 186 26.64 -6.38 -12.15
C GLN A 186 26.37 -5.33 -13.22
N VAL A 187 27.41 -5.03 -14.00
CA VAL A 187 27.36 -4.00 -15.04
C VAL A 187 26.33 -4.33 -16.13
N ASP A 188 26.21 -5.60 -16.50
CA ASP A 188 25.26 -6.05 -17.52
C ASP A 188 23.80 -5.92 -17.08
N ASP A 189 23.53 -6.05 -15.78
CA ASP A 189 22.18 -5.86 -15.24
C ASP A 189 21.77 -4.38 -15.37
N PHE A 190 22.69 -3.42 -15.12
CA PHE A 190 22.44 -1.99 -15.41
C PHE A 190 22.16 -1.74 -16.89
N PHE A 191 23.02 -2.23 -17.79
CA PHE A 191 22.83 -1.99 -19.23
C PHE A 191 21.56 -2.65 -19.77
N SER A 192 21.07 -3.74 -19.15
CA SER A 192 19.77 -4.30 -19.49
C SER A 192 18.62 -3.30 -19.28
N THR A 193 18.69 -2.46 -18.22
CA THR A 193 17.65 -1.46 -17.92
C THR A 193 17.46 -0.45 -19.04
N LEU A 194 18.53 -0.15 -19.80
CA LEU A 194 18.48 0.81 -20.90
C LEU A 194 17.59 0.32 -22.05
N GLN A 195 17.27 -0.97 -22.11
CA GLN A 195 16.41 -1.56 -23.14
C GLN A 195 14.90 -1.45 -22.84
N TYR A 196 14.50 -1.18 -21.60
CA TYR A 196 13.09 -1.22 -21.19
C TYR A 196 12.64 -0.08 -20.26
N ILE A 197 13.56 0.67 -19.65
CA ILE A 197 13.27 1.88 -18.87
C ILE A 197 13.54 3.11 -19.74
N ASP A 198 12.57 4.03 -19.82
CA ASP A 198 12.80 5.34 -20.47
C ASP A 198 13.49 6.31 -19.50
N TRP A 199 14.83 6.24 -19.43
CA TRP A 199 15.64 7.02 -18.49
C TRP A 199 15.53 8.53 -18.70
N SER A 200 15.11 9.00 -19.89
CA SER A 200 14.83 10.43 -20.11
C SER A 200 13.82 11.00 -19.11
N ARG A 201 12.94 10.16 -18.54
CA ARG A 201 11.94 10.55 -17.55
C ARG A 201 12.47 10.63 -16.12
N PHE A 202 13.76 10.43 -15.88
CA PHE A 202 14.33 10.38 -14.53
C PHE A 202 15.53 11.32 -14.35
N LEU A 203 16.13 11.79 -15.44
CA LEU A 203 17.45 12.43 -15.39
C LEU A 203 17.43 13.95 -15.41
N ASP A 204 16.27 14.58 -15.68
CA ASP A 204 16.16 16.04 -15.84
C ASP A 204 16.61 16.82 -14.60
N GLU A 205 16.22 16.35 -13.41
CA GLU A 205 16.52 16.99 -12.11
C GLU A 205 17.85 16.53 -11.50
N LYS A 206 18.59 15.66 -12.20
CA LYS A 206 19.90 15.14 -11.79
C LYS A 206 19.96 14.54 -10.37
N GLN A 207 18.83 14.00 -9.88
CA GLN A 207 18.75 13.39 -8.55
C GLN A 207 19.53 12.08 -8.42
N PHE A 208 19.62 11.31 -9.49
CA PHE A 208 20.25 9.98 -9.47
C PHE A 208 21.77 10.05 -9.67
N VAL A 209 22.50 9.26 -8.89
CA VAL A 209 23.93 9.01 -9.09
C VAL A 209 24.11 7.54 -9.44
N PHE A 210 24.63 7.23 -10.61
CA PHE A 210 24.84 5.86 -11.06
C PHE A 210 26.24 5.38 -10.66
N LEU A 211 26.29 4.30 -9.89
CA LEU A 211 27.51 3.60 -9.48
C LEU A 211 27.50 2.21 -10.13
N VAL A 212 28.09 2.10 -11.32
CA VAL A 212 28.02 0.91 -12.17
C VAL A 212 29.32 0.12 -12.09
N GLY A 213 29.24 -1.04 -11.41
CA GLY A 213 30.32 -2.00 -11.20
C GLY A 213 31.02 -1.83 -9.84
N PRO A 214 31.66 -2.89 -9.30
CA PRO A 214 32.12 -2.93 -7.91
C PRO A 214 33.13 -1.84 -7.54
N ALA A 215 33.99 -1.45 -8.48
CA ALA A 215 35.00 -0.42 -8.28
C ALA A 215 34.43 0.99 -8.03
N THR A 216 33.13 1.20 -8.29
CA THR A 216 32.47 2.50 -8.17
C THR A 216 31.86 2.73 -6.79
N ALA A 217 31.69 1.69 -5.96
CA ALA A 217 31.10 1.79 -4.62
C ALA A 217 31.84 2.78 -3.72
N LYS A 218 33.17 2.89 -3.88
CA LYS A 218 34.03 3.84 -3.14
C LYS A 218 33.68 5.32 -3.37
N ASN A 219 32.88 5.63 -4.40
CA ASN A 219 32.43 6.99 -4.66
C ASN A 219 31.24 7.38 -3.78
N TYR A 220 30.67 6.48 -2.98
CA TYR A 220 29.56 6.77 -2.09
C TYR A 220 30.03 7.12 -0.66
N PRO A 221 29.50 8.20 -0.05
CA PRO A 221 28.86 9.34 -0.73
C PRO A 221 29.91 10.19 -1.48
N LEU A 222 29.48 10.91 -2.52
CA LEU A 222 30.35 11.78 -3.29
C LEU A 222 30.63 13.08 -2.54
N ASP A 223 31.87 13.54 -2.58
CA ASP A 223 32.19 14.93 -2.27
C ASP A 223 31.87 15.82 -3.49
N PHE A 224 30.63 16.33 -3.54
CA PHE A 224 30.16 17.23 -4.60
C PHE A 224 30.92 18.56 -4.65
N GLN A 225 31.46 19.03 -3.53
CA GLN A 225 32.23 20.27 -3.51
C GLN A 225 33.57 20.06 -4.20
N THR A 226 34.32 19.03 -3.82
CA THR A 226 35.62 18.73 -4.43
C THR A 226 35.46 18.34 -5.90
N LYS A 227 34.40 17.59 -6.24
CA LYS A 227 34.23 17.02 -7.59
C LYS A 227 33.60 17.98 -8.60
N TYR A 228 32.63 18.78 -8.16
CA TYR A 228 31.82 19.62 -9.05
C TYR A 228 31.79 21.10 -8.62
N GLY A 229 32.46 21.47 -7.53
CA GLY A 229 32.38 22.81 -6.97
C GLY A 229 31.03 23.12 -6.30
N ILE A 230 30.16 22.12 -6.13
CA ILE A 230 28.81 22.32 -5.55
C ILE A 230 28.91 22.15 -4.04
N ASN A 231 28.75 23.25 -3.30
CA ASN A 231 28.73 23.23 -1.85
C ASN A 231 27.29 23.36 -1.34
N TYR A 232 26.64 22.21 -1.09
CA TYR A 232 25.27 22.18 -0.56
C TYR A 232 25.14 22.78 0.84
N SER A 233 26.18 22.71 1.68
CA SER A 233 26.14 23.28 3.04
C SER A 233 26.03 24.81 3.08
N LYS A 234 26.29 25.47 1.95
CA LYS A 234 26.10 26.93 1.79
C LYS A 234 24.72 27.30 1.22
N MET A 235 23.90 26.33 0.83
CA MET A 235 22.56 26.58 0.32
C MET A 235 21.56 26.77 1.48
N VAL A 236 20.48 27.48 1.20
CA VAL A 236 19.37 27.65 2.14
C VAL A 236 18.31 26.60 1.81
N PRO A 237 17.88 25.77 2.77
CA PRO A 237 16.79 24.83 2.55
C PRO A 237 15.55 25.52 1.99
N LYS A 238 14.94 24.93 0.96
CA LYS A 238 13.65 25.41 0.46
C LYS A 238 12.52 24.74 1.22
N PRO A 239 11.43 25.46 1.50
CA PRO A 239 10.24 24.86 2.09
C PRO A 239 9.64 23.83 1.13
N LEU A 240 8.93 22.84 1.69
CA LEU A 240 8.11 21.90 0.90
C LEU A 240 7.08 22.67 0.07
N GLN A 241 6.87 22.21 -1.15
CA GLN A 241 5.91 22.77 -2.10
C GLN A 241 4.67 21.87 -2.22
N LEU A 242 3.54 22.47 -2.56
CA LEU A 242 2.26 21.77 -2.69
C LEU A 242 2.32 20.58 -3.65
N LYS A 243 3.03 20.75 -4.78
CA LYS A 243 3.21 19.70 -5.80
C LYS A 243 4.03 18.49 -5.33
N GLU A 244 4.84 18.64 -4.28
CA GLU A 244 5.63 17.54 -3.72
C GLU A 244 4.73 16.57 -2.93
N ILE A 245 3.62 17.06 -2.36
CA ILE A 245 2.71 16.28 -1.51
C ILE A 245 1.90 15.28 -2.34
N ASN A 246 2.37 14.03 -2.37
CA ASN A 246 1.84 12.98 -3.26
C ASN A 246 1.58 11.64 -2.57
N ARG A 247 1.82 11.53 -1.26
CA ARG A 247 1.72 10.30 -0.47
C ARG A 247 0.58 10.40 0.55
N LEU A 248 -0.33 9.42 0.50
CA LEU A 248 -1.45 9.31 1.43
C LEU A 248 -1.58 7.88 1.94
N CYS A 249 -1.69 7.76 3.26
CA CYS A 249 -2.14 6.57 3.95
C CYS A 249 -3.54 6.84 4.51
N PHE A 250 -4.55 6.17 3.96
CA PHE A 250 -5.93 6.27 4.39
C PHE A 250 -6.31 5.10 5.30
N PHE A 251 -6.84 5.37 6.49
CA PHE A 251 -7.36 4.32 7.36
C PHE A 251 -8.82 4.02 7.02
N ALA A 252 -9.07 2.83 6.51
CA ALA A 252 -10.34 2.42 5.92
C ALA A 252 -11.43 2.08 6.93
N ASN A 253 -11.05 1.62 8.13
CA ASN A 253 -11.96 0.92 9.01
C ASN A 253 -12.05 1.52 10.42
N ARG A 254 -13.16 1.22 11.13
CA ARG A 254 -13.40 1.37 12.56
C ARG A 254 -13.14 0.06 13.32
N PRO A 255 -11.89 -0.38 13.51
CA PRO A 255 -11.60 -1.39 14.51
C PRO A 255 -11.76 -0.72 15.88
N PHE A 256 -12.89 -0.95 16.55
CA PHE A 256 -13.03 -0.60 17.96
C PHE A 256 -11.77 -1.07 18.70
N SER A 257 -11.05 -0.13 19.33
CA SER A 257 -9.75 -0.27 20.02
C SER A 257 -8.46 -0.50 19.19
N GLY A 258 -8.51 -0.88 17.91
CA GLY A 258 -7.31 -1.17 17.11
C GLY A 258 -6.65 0.04 16.43
N THR A 259 -7.46 1.05 16.10
CA THR A 259 -7.01 2.19 15.30
C THR A 259 -5.93 2.99 16.02
N ALA A 260 -6.18 3.33 17.28
CA ALA A 260 -5.28 4.19 18.01
C ALA A 260 -3.94 3.50 18.35
N VAL A 261 -3.93 2.16 18.49
CA VAL A 261 -2.69 1.36 18.72
C VAL A 261 -1.74 1.40 17.55
N THR A 262 -2.29 1.71 16.39
CA THR A 262 -1.58 1.70 15.12
C THR A 262 -1.23 3.11 14.71
N LEU A 263 -2.19 4.03 14.87
CA LEU A 263 -2.03 5.42 14.51
C LEU A 263 -1.08 6.16 15.42
N SER A 264 -1.01 5.81 16.72
CA SER A 264 -0.12 6.52 17.62
C SER A 264 1.37 6.34 17.28
N PRO A 265 1.88 5.13 17.00
CA PRO A 265 3.24 4.99 16.49
C PRO A 265 3.49 5.80 15.23
N LEU A 266 2.53 5.84 14.29
CA LEU A 266 2.66 6.60 13.05
C LEU A 266 2.66 8.11 13.29
N SER A 267 1.82 8.62 14.20
CA SER A 267 1.73 10.06 14.49
C SER A 267 2.99 10.61 15.17
N ALA A 268 3.72 9.77 15.90
CA ALA A 268 5.01 10.12 16.49
C ALA A 268 6.18 10.11 15.47
N ASN A 269 5.97 9.59 14.26
CA ASN A 269 7.00 9.64 13.23
C ASN A 269 7.17 11.06 12.69
N SER A 270 8.40 11.56 12.69
CA SER A 270 8.72 12.91 12.22
C SER A 270 8.39 13.13 10.73
N TYR A 271 8.33 12.08 9.91
CA TYR A 271 8.01 12.12 8.47
C TYR A 271 6.52 11.95 8.17
N VAL A 272 5.67 11.96 9.19
CA VAL A 272 4.22 11.81 9.05
C VAL A 272 3.54 13.11 9.45
N GLU A 273 2.56 13.57 8.67
CA GLU A 273 1.52 14.47 9.16
C GLU A 273 0.23 13.66 9.33
N TYR A 274 -0.23 13.56 10.55
CA TYR A 274 -1.40 12.78 10.92
C TYR A 274 -2.58 13.72 11.17
N ALA A 275 -3.76 13.34 10.69
CA ALA A 275 -5.00 13.98 11.10
C ALA A 275 -6.15 12.98 11.25
N PHE A 276 -7.00 13.27 12.22
CA PHE A 276 -8.15 12.47 12.60
C PHE A 276 -9.46 13.16 12.20
N GLU A 277 -10.53 12.40 12.01
CA GLU A 277 -11.87 12.93 11.71
C GLU A 277 -12.28 14.10 12.61
N ASN A 278 -12.04 13.99 13.92
CA ASN A 278 -12.42 15.02 14.88
C ASN A 278 -11.66 16.34 14.67
N ASP A 279 -10.49 16.31 14.01
CA ASP A 279 -9.72 17.51 13.70
C ASP A 279 -10.42 18.39 12.66
N PHE A 280 -11.38 17.85 11.90
CA PHE A 280 -12.05 18.56 10.81
C PHE A 280 -13.58 18.63 10.93
N HIS A 281 -14.21 17.60 11.51
CA HIS A 281 -15.64 17.37 11.27
C HIS A 281 -16.52 17.47 12.51
N ARG A 282 -16.02 17.05 13.68
CA ARG A 282 -16.86 16.82 14.87
C ARG A 282 -17.68 18.04 15.30
N TYR A 283 -17.08 19.23 15.18
CA TYR A 283 -17.70 20.49 15.62
C TYR A 283 -17.91 21.48 14.46
N SER A 284 -17.64 21.07 13.23
CA SER A 284 -17.78 21.92 12.06
C SER A 284 -19.24 21.96 11.58
N VAL A 285 -19.69 23.16 11.22
CA VAL A 285 -21.03 23.49 10.75
C VAL A 285 -20.91 24.26 9.43
N VAL A 286 -21.72 23.91 8.44
CA VAL A 286 -21.81 24.59 7.15
C VAL A 286 -23.29 24.85 6.87
N TYR A 287 -23.66 26.11 6.68
CA TYR A 287 -25.05 26.58 6.57
C TYR A 287 -25.95 26.10 7.71
N ASN A 288 -25.50 26.25 8.96
CA ASN A 288 -26.20 25.81 10.18
C ASN A 288 -26.46 24.29 10.29
N GLU A 289 -25.86 23.47 9.41
CA GLU A 289 -25.91 22.01 9.49
C GLU A 289 -24.53 21.44 9.82
N SER A 290 -24.46 20.35 10.60
CA SER A 290 -23.19 19.62 10.80
C SER A 290 -22.55 19.33 9.45
N ILE A 291 -21.24 19.58 9.31
CA ILE A 291 -20.52 19.38 8.04
C ILE A 291 -20.66 17.95 7.52
N THR A 292 -20.79 16.98 8.44
CA THR A 292 -21.00 15.55 8.13
C THR A 292 -22.35 15.24 7.47
N LYS A 293 -23.31 16.17 7.59
CA LYS A 293 -24.66 16.11 7.01
C LYS A 293 -24.85 17.12 5.86
N SER A 294 -23.96 18.09 5.71
CA SER A 294 -24.08 19.15 4.71
C SER A 294 -23.97 18.61 3.28
N ALA A 295 -25.08 18.65 2.55
CA ALA A 295 -25.11 18.29 1.13
C ALA A 295 -24.25 19.23 0.27
N VAL A 296 -24.15 20.50 0.66
CA VAL A 296 -23.34 21.51 -0.05
C VAL A 296 -21.86 21.17 0.03
N PHE A 297 -21.37 20.86 1.23
CA PHE A 297 -19.96 20.49 1.43
C PHE A 297 -19.62 19.16 0.75
N ALA A 298 -20.47 18.14 0.90
CA ALA A 298 -20.27 16.87 0.21
C ALA A 298 -20.24 17.05 -1.33
N ALA A 299 -21.13 17.87 -1.89
CA ALA A 299 -21.13 18.18 -3.31
C ALA A 299 -19.85 18.90 -3.77
N ALA A 300 -19.27 19.78 -2.94
CA ALA A 300 -18.01 20.44 -3.24
C ALA A 300 -16.85 19.44 -3.34
N LEU A 301 -16.74 18.48 -2.40
CA LEU A 301 -15.71 17.43 -2.45
C LEU A 301 -15.86 16.51 -3.68
N LEU A 302 -17.10 16.23 -4.08
CA LEU A 302 -17.37 15.40 -5.27
C LEU A 302 -17.01 16.11 -6.58
N ARG A 303 -17.08 17.46 -6.62
CA ARG A 303 -16.75 18.29 -7.80
C ARG A 303 -15.26 18.62 -7.88
N ARG A 304 -14.41 17.60 -7.94
CA ARG A 304 -12.94 17.71 -7.85
C ARG A 304 -12.28 18.66 -8.84
N LYS A 305 -12.86 18.82 -10.04
CA LYS A 305 -12.35 19.69 -11.11
C LYS A 305 -12.70 21.16 -10.91
N ASN A 306 -13.63 21.47 -10.00
CA ASN A 306 -13.90 22.85 -9.65
C ASN A 306 -12.70 23.40 -8.89
N THR A 307 -12.37 24.64 -9.23
CA THR A 307 -11.34 25.41 -8.57
C THR A 307 -11.97 26.55 -7.80
N TYR A 308 -11.33 26.89 -6.68
CA TYR A 308 -11.72 27.94 -5.78
C TYR A 308 -10.50 28.82 -5.54
N THR A 309 -10.68 30.13 -5.55
CA THR A 309 -9.61 31.05 -5.20
C THR A 309 -9.47 31.14 -3.68
N LEU A 310 -8.31 31.57 -3.18
CA LEU A 310 -8.12 31.75 -1.74
C LEU A 310 -9.09 32.80 -1.17
N ALA A 311 -9.39 33.85 -1.94
CA ALA A 311 -10.41 34.84 -1.57
C ALA A 311 -11.81 34.22 -1.40
N GLN A 312 -12.20 33.30 -2.30
CA GLN A 312 -13.48 32.58 -2.19
C GLN A 312 -13.52 31.65 -0.97
N ILE A 313 -12.41 30.98 -0.67
CA ILE A 313 -12.30 30.12 0.51
C ILE A 313 -12.42 30.96 1.78
N LYS A 314 -11.68 32.07 1.89
CA LYS A 314 -11.77 33.00 3.03
C LYS A 314 -13.18 33.53 3.21
N ALA A 315 -13.82 33.98 2.13
CA ALA A 315 -15.20 34.47 2.17
C ALA A 315 -16.16 33.39 2.71
N PHE A 316 -16.06 32.15 2.19
CA PHE A 316 -16.87 31.03 2.67
C PHE A 316 -16.68 30.75 4.17
N LEU A 317 -15.44 30.83 4.66
CA LEU A 317 -15.12 30.58 6.08
C LEU A 317 -15.59 31.70 7.01
N HIS A 318 -15.75 32.93 6.50
CA HIS A 318 -16.24 34.09 7.26
C HIS A 318 -17.77 34.27 7.22
N GLU A 319 -18.50 33.49 6.42
CA GLU A 319 -19.96 33.49 6.45
C GLU A 319 -20.48 33.06 7.83
N PRO A 320 -21.39 33.81 8.48
CA PRO A 320 -21.84 33.53 9.85
C PRO A 320 -22.45 32.13 10.05
N GLU A 321 -23.05 31.55 9.01
CA GLU A 321 -23.65 30.23 9.03
C GLU A 321 -22.63 29.08 8.87
N ASN A 322 -21.36 29.42 8.60
CA ASN A 322 -20.26 28.48 8.47
C ASN A 322 -19.32 28.62 9.67
N VAL A 323 -19.16 27.52 10.41
CA VAL A 323 -18.22 27.42 11.53
C VAL A 323 -17.35 26.21 11.26
N ILE A 324 -16.14 26.41 10.72
CA ILE A 324 -15.21 25.30 10.49
C ILE A 324 -14.30 25.15 11.70
N TYR A 325 -14.52 24.09 12.47
CA TYR A 325 -13.66 23.70 13.56
C TYR A 325 -12.50 22.87 13.00
N LEU A 326 -11.41 23.56 12.68
CA LEU A 326 -10.10 22.98 12.41
C LEU A 326 -9.10 23.67 13.32
N ASN A 327 -8.37 22.88 14.12
CA ASN A 327 -7.32 23.41 14.99
C ASN A 327 -6.36 24.27 14.15
N ASP A 328 -6.18 25.51 14.58
CA ASP A 328 -5.31 26.51 13.96
C ASP A 328 -5.71 27.00 12.56
N LEU A 329 -6.97 26.84 12.14
CA LEU A 329 -7.44 27.30 10.81
C LEU A 329 -7.08 28.75 10.50
N GLU A 330 -7.36 29.68 11.43
CA GLU A 330 -7.04 31.10 11.28
C GLU A 330 -5.54 31.34 11.05
N GLN A 331 -4.70 30.62 11.78
CA GLN A 331 -3.25 30.69 11.61
C GLN A 331 -2.83 30.09 10.27
N LEU A 332 -3.41 28.95 9.85
CA LEU A 332 -3.13 28.35 8.54
C LEU A 332 -3.50 29.33 7.42
N LEU A 333 -4.65 29.99 7.49
CA LEU A 333 -5.08 30.97 6.49
C LEU A 333 -4.12 32.16 6.38
N SER A 334 -3.58 32.64 7.50
CA SER A 334 -2.57 33.70 7.51
C SER A 334 -1.25 33.24 6.88
N GLU A 335 -0.81 32.00 7.15
CA GLU A 335 0.42 31.43 6.58
C GLU A 335 0.32 31.22 5.05
N VAL A 336 -0.88 30.93 4.53
CA VAL A 336 -1.11 30.75 3.08
C VAL A 336 -0.81 32.00 2.27
N GLU A 337 -1.03 33.20 2.82
CA GLU A 337 -0.91 34.48 2.08
C GLU A 337 0.52 34.74 1.55
N GLY A 338 1.53 34.10 2.14
CA GLY A 338 2.91 34.14 1.66
C GLY A 338 3.26 33.08 0.61
N GLU A 339 2.42 32.08 0.41
CA GLU A 339 2.69 30.92 -0.46
C GLU A 339 1.80 30.83 -1.69
N ILE A 340 0.58 31.36 -1.60
CA ILE A 340 -0.44 31.29 -2.65
C ILE A 340 -1.07 32.67 -2.81
N THR A 341 -1.20 33.12 -4.06
CA THR A 341 -1.87 34.40 -4.35
C THR A 341 -3.39 34.26 -4.20
N ASP A 342 -4.06 35.36 -3.83
CA ASP A 342 -5.51 35.34 -3.58
C ASP A 342 -6.33 34.83 -4.79
N ASP A 343 -5.83 35.04 -6.01
CA ASP A 343 -6.47 34.65 -7.28
C ASP A 343 -6.04 33.27 -7.81
N GLN A 344 -5.10 32.58 -7.15
CA GLN A 344 -4.63 31.28 -7.63
C GLN A 344 -5.78 30.26 -7.54
N PRO A 345 -6.15 29.59 -8.65
CA PRO A 345 -7.18 28.57 -8.63
C PRO A 345 -6.68 27.32 -7.91
N LEU A 346 -7.42 26.88 -6.88
CA LEU A 346 -7.13 25.66 -6.13
C LEU A 346 -8.29 24.67 -6.23
N SER A 347 -8.01 23.46 -6.66
CA SER A 347 -8.95 22.34 -6.58
C SER A 347 -9.16 21.88 -5.13
N SER A 348 -10.23 21.13 -4.88
CA SER A 348 -10.46 20.48 -3.57
C SER A 348 -9.27 19.60 -3.11
N VAL A 349 -8.55 18.99 -4.04
CA VAL A 349 -7.35 18.17 -3.77
C VAL A 349 -6.19 19.06 -3.34
N GLU A 350 -5.99 20.20 -4.00
CA GLU A 350 -4.94 21.15 -3.66
C GLU A 350 -5.21 21.82 -2.32
N ILE A 351 -6.46 22.20 -2.04
CA ILE A 351 -6.88 22.72 -0.73
C ILE A 351 -6.59 21.67 0.35
N PHE A 352 -6.94 20.40 0.10
CA PHE A 352 -6.65 19.31 1.02
C PHE A 352 -5.14 19.19 1.28
N LYS A 353 -4.30 19.08 0.23
CA LYS A 353 -2.84 18.99 0.35
C LYS A 353 -2.23 20.21 1.06
N LEU A 354 -2.76 21.41 0.81
CA LEU A 354 -2.29 22.66 1.40
C LEU A 354 -2.44 22.67 2.92
N ILE A 355 -3.58 22.22 3.45
CA ILE A 355 -3.81 22.14 4.89
C ILE A 355 -2.74 21.26 5.57
N PHE A 356 -2.45 20.09 4.99
CA PHE A 356 -1.43 19.19 5.53
C PHE A 356 -0.01 19.74 5.35
N LEU A 357 0.28 20.40 4.23
CA LEU A 357 1.58 21.04 3.99
C LEU A 357 1.92 22.05 5.08
N LEU A 358 0.98 22.95 5.38
CA LEU A 358 1.18 24.01 6.36
C LEU A 358 1.32 23.46 7.78
N ARG A 359 0.46 22.50 8.16
CA ARG A 359 0.59 21.77 9.43
C ARG A 359 1.97 21.14 9.56
N PHE A 360 2.44 20.47 8.52
CA PHE A 360 3.76 19.85 8.51
C PHE A 360 4.89 20.89 8.64
N LYS A 361 4.81 22.04 7.96
CA LYS A 361 5.82 23.12 8.04
C LYS A 361 6.05 23.63 9.46
N ARG A 362 5.04 23.59 10.33
CA ARG A 362 5.17 23.99 11.74
C ARG A 362 6.09 23.09 12.56
N LYS A 363 6.32 21.85 12.11
CA LYS A 363 7.35 21.00 12.69
C LYS A 363 8.76 21.58 12.51
N LYS A 364 8.92 22.56 11.60
CA LYS A 364 10.20 23.22 11.26
C LYS A 364 11.29 22.21 10.89
N LEU A 365 10.86 21.11 10.25
CA LEU A 365 11.74 20.05 9.79
C LEU A 365 12.06 20.27 8.32
N ASN A 366 13.35 20.18 7.99
CA ASN A 366 13.81 20.05 6.62
C ASN A 366 14.22 18.61 6.38
N GLN A 367 13.33 17.83 5.78
CA GLN A 367 13.53 16.40 5.60
C GLN A 367 14.09 16.05 4.24
N ARG A 368 14.79 14.91 4.18
CA ARG A 368 15.28 14.30 2.94
C ARG A 368 14.18 13.82 2.01
N VAL A 369 13.04 13.41 2.57
CA VAL A 369 11.93 12.84 1.81
C VAL A 369 10.65 13.61 2.10
N VAL A 370 9.74 13.61 1.12
CA VAL A 370 8.41 14.19 1.24
C VAL A 370 7.62 13.43 2.32
N PRO A 371 6.90 14.14 3.20
CA PRO A 371 6.13 13.52 4.28
C PRO A 371 4.98 12.65 3.75
N LEU A 372 4.59 11.68 4.57
CA LEU A 372 3.37 10.90 4.38
C LEU A 372 2.21 11.57 5.11
N ILE A 373 1.10 11.79 4.42
CA ILE A 373 -0.16 12.14 5.08
C ILE A 373 -0.79 10.85 5.60
N VAL A 374 -1.12 10.80 6.88
CA VAL A 374 -1.95 9.72 7.45
C VAL A 374 -3.30 10.30 7.84
N LEU A 375 -4.36 9.77 7.24
CA LEU A 375 -5.72 10.27 7.39
C LEU A 375 -6.64 9.14 7.87
N ASP A 376 -7.38 9.41 8.94
CA ASP A 376 -8.43 8.53 9.44
C ASP A 376 -9.77 9.27 9.49
N ILE A 377 -10.73 8.81 8.68
CA ILE A 377 -12.07 9.40 8.60
C ILE A 377 -13.07 8.35 9.04
N HIS A 378 -13.50 8.39 10.30
CA HIS A 378 -14.48 7.44 10.83
C HIS A 378 -15.92 7.68 10.33
N LEU A 379 -16.16 8.28 9.17
CA LEU A 379 -17.50 8.63 8.68
C LEU A 379 -17.86 7.85 7.41
N LEU A 380 -18.72 6.83 7.54
CA LEU A 380 -19.16 5.94 6.45
C LEU A 380 -19.60 6.68 5.17
N ASN A 381 -20.41 7.72 5.30
CA ASN A 381 -20.90 8.49 4.14
C ASN A 381 -19.86 9.47 3.60
N PHE A 382 -19.01 9.99 4.47
CA PHE A 382 -18.03 11.01 4.14
C PHE A 382 -16.76 10.41 3.53
N ALA A 383 -16.40 9.18 3.90
CA ALA A 383 -15.37 8.39 3.23
C ALA A 383 -15.62 8.29 1.72
N LYS A 384 -16.88 8.18 1.30
CA LYS A 384 -17.26 8.19 -0.13
C LYS A 384 -17.03 9.55 -0.79
N ALA A 385 -17.26 10.66 -0.08
CA ALA A 385 -16.98 12.00 -0.60
C ALA A 385 -15.47 12.22 -0.77
N TYR A 386 -14.66 11.73 0.19
CA TYR A 386 -13.20 11.78 0.14
C TYR A 386 -12.57 10.81 -0.84
N THR A 387 -13.26 9.72 -1.22
CA THR A 387 -12.77 8.75 -2.21
C THR A 387 -12.22 9.45 -3.44
N GLY A 388 -12.88 10.53 -3.86
CA GLY A 388 -12.41 11.28 -4.99
C GLY A 388 -11.08 11.98 -4.80
N ILE A 389 -10.87 12.63 -3.65
CA ILE A 389 -9.61 13.29 -3.31
C ILE A 389 -8.50 12.25 -3.13
N ILE A 390 -8.82 11.13 -2.47
CA ILE A 390 -7.91 10.02 -2.20
C ILE A 390 -7.35 9.42 -3.50
N GLN A 391 -8.17 9.26 -4.54
CA GLN A 391 -7.77 8.75 -5.87
C GLN A 391 -6.73 9.61 -6.59
N GLU A 392 -6.63 10.90 -6.25
CA GLU A 392 -5.71 11.84 -6.92
C GLU A 392 -4.29 11.80 -6.30
N PHE A 393 -4.11 11.04 -5.22
CA PHE A 393 -2.78 10.79 -4.67
C PHE A 393 -2.06 9.73 -5.49
N LYS A 394 -0.83 10.07 -5.88
CA LYS A 394 0.02 9.21 -6.71
C LYS A 394 0.47 7.95 -5.99
N TYR A 395 0.67 8.05 -4.68
CA TYR A 395 1.05 6.95 -3.80
C TYR A 395 0.03 6.84 -2.68
N LEU A 396 -0.89 5.89 -2.87
CA LEU A 396 -1.95 5.59 -1.93
C LEU A 396 -1.66 4.27 -1.23
N THR A 397 -1.85 4.25 0.08
CA THR A 397 -1.95 3.03 0.89
C THR A 397 -3.22 3.12 1.70
N ILE A 398 -4.02 2.07 1.72
CA ILE A 398 -5.17 1.95 2.59
C ILE A 398 -4.81 0.96 3.69
N LEU A 399 -4.93 1.39 4.94
CA LEU A 399 -4.65 0.54 6.11
C LEU A 399 -5.93 0.24 6.88
N THR A 400 -5.98 -0.95 7.46
CA THR A 400 -6.98 -1.35 8.44
C THR A 400 -6.35 -2.21 9.54
N CYS A 401 -6.99 -2.27 10.70
CA CYS A 401 -6.67 -3.27 11.71
C CYS A 401 -7.71 -4.39 11.61
N MET A 402 -7.24 -5.63 11.60
CA MET A 402 -8.07 -6.78 11.89
C MET A 402 -7.86 -7.25 13.33
N ARG A 403 -8.92 -7.68 14.00
CA ARG A 403 -8.86 -8.36 15.30
C ARG A 403 -9.63 -9.66 15.17
N ASP A 404 -9.18 -10.72 15.84
CA ASP A 404 -9.92 -11.99 15.89
C ASP A 404 -11.44 -11.76 16.05
N PRO A 405 -12.29 -12.31 15.17
CA PRO A 405 -13.72 -11.99 15.14
C PRO A 405 -14.44 -12.25 16.47
N VAL A 406 -14.09 -13.34 17.16
CA VAL A 406 -14.68 -13.67 18.46
C VAL A 406 -14.32 -12.60 19.49
N ARG A 407 -13.04 -12.24 19.58
CA ARG A 407 -12.56 -11.21 20.51
C ARG A 407 -13.11 -9.82 20.19
N ALA A 408 -13.23 -9.48 18.91
CA ALA A 408 -13.81 -8.22 18.47
C ALA A 408 -15.29 -8.12 18.89
N PHE A 409 -16.08 -9.17 18.63
CA PHE A 409 -17.48 -9.24 19.01
C PHE A 409 -17.66 -9.14 20.54
N ILE A 410 -16.92 -9.94 21.32
CA ILE A 410 -17.02 -9.95 22.79
C ILE A 410 -16.57 -8.61 23.38
N SER A 411 -15.47 -8.03 22.89
CA SER A 411 -15.04 -6.71 23.34
C SER A 411 -16.09 -5.64 23.03
N GLY A 412 -16.80 -5.76 21.90
CA GLY A 412 -17.91 -4.88 21.59
C GLY A 412 -19.09 -5.11 22.54
N TYR A 413 -19.39 -6.38 22.82
CA TYR A 413 -20.46 -6.80 23.70
C TYR A 413 -20.27 -6.24 25.13
N GLU A 414 -19.09 -6.45 25.73
CA GLU A 414 -18.77 -6.01 27.10
C GLU A 414 -18.74 -4.49 27.25
N ARG A 415 -18.29 -3.76 26.23
CA ARG A 415 -18.26 -2.28 26.23
C ARG A 415 -19.65 -1.66 26.03
N GLY A 416 -20.65 -2.49 25.77
CA GLY A 416 -21.99 -2.03 25.48
C GLY A 416 -22.11 -1.38 24.10
N VAL A 417 -21.32 -1.72 23.07
CA VAL A 417 -21.49 -1.07 21.75
C VAL A 417 -22.47 -1.79 20.83
N LEU A 418 -22.94 -2.99 21.19
CA LEU A 418 -23.83 -3.82 20.36
C LEU A 418 -25.32 -3.59 20.64
N GLY A 419 -25.69 -2.43 21.17
CA GLY A 419 -27.07 -2.09 21.50
C GLY A 419 -27.90 -1.63 20.30
N GLU A 420 -27.24 -1.35 19.16
CA GLU A 420 -27.87 -0.90 17.93
C GLU A 420 -27.68 -1.93 16.81
N GLU A 421 -28.70 -2.07 15.97
CA GLU A 421 -28.75 -3.09 14.92
C GLU A 421 -27.53 -3.07 14.02
N HIS A 422 -27.19 -1.88 13.51
CA HIS A 422 -26.09 -1.72 12.57
C HIS A 422 -24.75 -2.15 13.20
N MET A 423 -24.50 -1.76 14.46
CA MET A 423 -23.28 -2.14 15.18
C MET A 423 -23.22 -3.62 15.49
N PHE A 424 -24.34 -4.20 15.92
CA PHE A 424 -24.45 -5.64 16.19
C PHE A 424 -24.13 -6.45 14.95
N LYS A 425 -24.84 -6.19 13.85
CA LYS A 425 -24.66 -6.91 12.58
C LYS A 425 -23.25 -6.74 12.02
N HIS A 426 -22.68 -5.54 12.15
CA HIS A 426 -21.33 -5.24 11.66
C HIS A 426 -20.24 -6.01 12.40
N LEU A 427 -20.27 -6.04 13.74
CA LEU A 427 -19.28 -6.78 14.51
C LEU A 427 -19.50 -8.30 14.46
N LEU A 428 -20.74 -8.76 14.29
CA LEU A 428 -21.04 -10.18 14.06
C LEU A 428 -20.57 -10.67 12.68
N ALA A 429 -20.70 -9.85 11.64
CA ALA A 429 -20.25 -10.19 10.29
C ALA A 429 -18.75 -9.97 10.07
N SER A 430 -18.08 -9.16 10.90
CA SER A 430 -16.64 -8.88 10.77
C SER A 430 -16.28 -8.40 9.34
N GLU A 431 -15.18 -8.90 8.75
CA GLU A 431 -14.71 -8.57 7.39
C GLU A 431 -15.75 -8.80 6.29
N TYR A 432 -16.76 -9.66 6.53
CA TYR A 432 -17.85 -9.80 5.57
C TYR A 432 -18.67 -8.52 5.39
N SER A 433 -18.69 -7.65 6.40
CA SER A 433 -19.33 -6.34 6.32
C SER A 433 -18.40 -5.25 5.77
N TYR A 434 -17.09 -5.33 6.07
CA TYR A 434 -16.10 -4.32 5.69
C TYR A 434 -15.75 -4.34 4.20
N MET A 435 -15.84 -5.49 3.52
CA MET A 435 -15.49 -5.58 2.09
C MET A 435 -16.30 -4.65 1.18
N ASN A 436 -17.53 -4.31 1.57
CA ASN A 436 -18.40 -3.42 0.79
C ASN A 436 -18.08 -1.93 1.02
N MET A 437 -17.20 -1.62 1.98
CA MET A 437 -16.77 -0.25 2.29
C MET A 437 -15.60 0.20 1.40
N ILE A 438 -14.89 -0.73 0.76
CA ILE A 438 -13.73 -0.45 -0.08
C ILE A 438 -14.05 -0.74 -1.55
N ASN A 439 -13.86 0.28 -2.39
CA ASN A 439 -14.05 0.14 -3.82
C ASN A 439 -13.04 -0.86 -4.40
N ALA A 440 -13.47 -1.58 -5.43
CA ALA A 440 -12.68 -2.62 -6.07
C ALA A 440 -11.32 -2.14 -6.61
N GLU A 441 -11.22 -0.86 -6.97
CA GLU A 441 -10.01 -0.24 -7.48
C GLU A 441 -8.90 -0.06 -6.43
N PHE A 442 -9.23 -0.12 -5.14
CA PHE A 442 -8.25 0.08 -4.07
C PHE A 442 -7.66 -1.20 -3.50
N TYR A 443 -8.12 -2.38 -3.92
CA TYR A 443 -7.67 -3.65 -3.33
C TYR A 443 -6.15 -3.85 -3.43
N ASP A 444 -5.54 -3.43 -4.55
CA ASP A 444 -4.08 -3.54 -4.75
C ASP A 444 -3.27 -2.68 -3.77
N CYS A 445 -3.91 -1.72 -3.10
CA CYS A 445 -3.28 -0.87 -2.10
C CYS A 445 -3.92 -1.00 -0.71
N TYR A 446 -4.75 -2.03 -0.49
CA TYR A 446 -5.46 -2.25 0.76
C TYR A 446 -4.77 -3.31 1.61
N PHE A 447 -4.26 -2.90 2.77
CA PHE A 447 -3.47 -3.73 3.67
C PHE A 447 -4.07 -3.76 5.07
N SER A 448 -3.82 -4.86 5.78
CA SER A 448 -4.31 -5.08 7.13
C SER A 448 -3.24 -5.67 8.03
N PHE A 449 -3.19 -5.22 9.28
CA PHE A 449 -2.38 -5.80 10.34
C PHE A 449 -3.29 -6.42 11.40
N ARG A 450 -2.78 -7.39 12.15
CA ARG A 450 -3.49 -7.98 13.28
C ARG A 450 -3.30 -7.12 14.53
N PHE A 451 -4.38 -6.86 15.23
CA PHE A 451 -4.39 -6.19 16.53
C PHE A 451 -3.48 -6.91 17.52
N GLU A 452 -3.55 -8.24 17.52
CA GLU A 452 -2.74 -9.15 18.32
C GLU A 452 -1.24 -8.94 18.08
N ASP A 453 -0.80 -8.75 16.84
CA ASP A 453 0.61 -8.61 16.50
C ASP A 453 1.19 -7.30 17.03
N ILE A 454 0.46 -6.19 16.91
CA ILE A 454 0.87 -4.90 17.47
C ILE A 454 1.00 -4.99 19.00
N LYS A 455 0.15 -5.76 19.66
CA LYS A 455 0.21 -5.93 21.11
C LYS A 455 1.34 -6.84 21.58
N LEU A 456 1.55 -7.96 20.89
CA LEU A 456 2.55 -8.96 21.28
C LEU A 456 3.96 -8.59 20.82
N TYR A 457 4.06 -8.02 19.62
CA TYR A 457 5.30 -7.72 18.91
C TYR A 457 5.29 -6.28 18.39
N PRO A 458 5.17 -5.27 19.28
CA PRO A 458 5.00 -3.87 18.89
C PRO A 458 6.14 -3.35 18.03
N LEU A 459 7.40 -3.74 18.32
CA LEU A 459 8.57 -3.32 17.53
C LEU A 459 8.50 -3.85 16.11
N GLU A 460 8.22 -5.14 15.94
CA GLU A 460 8.13 -5.82 14.65
C GLU A 460 6.95 -5.32 13.84
N ALA A 461 5.80 -5.13 14.49
CA ALA A 461 4.62 -4.58 13.84
C ALA A 461 4.87 -3.14 13.36
N VAL A 462 5.47 -2.28 14.19
CA VAL A 462 5.84 -0.91 13.80
C VAL A 462 6.87 -0.91 12.67
N LYS A 463 7.89 -1.78 12.71
CA LYS A 463 8.85 -1.92 11.61
C LYS A 463 8.20 -2.43 10.32
N SER A 464 7.23 -3.32 10.40
CA SER A 464 6.46 -3.78 9.23
C SER A 464 5.60 -2.67 8.64
N MET A 465 4.99 -1.82 9.47
CA MET A 465 4.30 -0.61 8.99
C MET A 465 5.27 0.38 8.33
N CYS A 466 6.44 0.61 8.93
CA CYS A 466 7.49 1.45 8.34
C CYS A 466 7.96 0.93 6.98
N ARG A 467 8.12 -0.39 6.85
CA ARG A 467 8.46 -1.06 5.59
C ARG A 467 7.40 -0.81 4.52
N LEU A 468 6.14 -1.10 4.84
CA LEU A 468 5.02 -0.92 3.91
C LEU A 468 4.89 0.53 3.45
N LEU A 469 4.92 1.46 4.41
CA LEU A 469 4.69 2.87 4.16
C LEU A 469 5.93 3.60 3.63
N ASN A 470 7.10 2.94 3.59
CA ASN A 470 8.39 3.58 3.36
C ASN A 470 8.58 4.78 4.30
N LEU A 471 8.67 4.51 5.60
CA LEU A 471 9.01 5.47 6.65
C LEU A 471 10.26 4.98 7.39
N PRO A 472 11.16 5.86 7.83
CA PRO A 472 12.21 5.44 8.75
C PRO A 472 11.60 5.04 10.09
N TYR A 473 12.09 3.95 10.65
CA TYR A 473 11.78 3.60 12.03
C TYR A 473 12.41 4.64 12.97
N GLN A 474 11.63 5.12 13.93
CA GLN A 474 12.06 6.05 14.97
C GLN A 474 11.64 5.50 16.33
N VAL A 475 12.52 5.61 17.34
CA VAL A 475 12.28 5.02 18.67
C VAL A 475 11.07 5.67 19.35
N GLU A 476 10.83 6.95 19.05
CA GLU A 476 9.71 7.75 19.48
C GLU A 476 8.37 7.12 19.10
N MET A 477 8.32 6.33 18.02
CA MET A 477 7.11 5.62 17.60
C MET A 477 6.65 4.57 18.65
N LEU A 478 7.58 3.98 19.41
CA LEU A 478 7.23 3.06 20.50
C LEU A 478 6.98 3.76 21.82
N GLN A 479 7.46 5.00 21.96
CA GLN A 479 7.28 5.84 23.13
C GLN A 479 6.03 6.72 23.03
N ALA A 480 5.38 6.72 21.87
CA ALA A 480 4.21 7.51 21.59
C ALA A 480 3.13 7.22 22.64
N ASP A 481 2.80 8.25 23.42
CA ASP A 481 1.67 8.25 24.32
C ASP A 481 0.44 8.77 23.58
N TRP A 482 -0.68 8.12 23.80
CA TRP A 482 -1.95 8.45 23.20
C TRP A 482 -2.97 8.51 24.31
N VAL A 483 -3.76 9.56 24.24
CA VAL A 483 -4.79 9.89 25.22
C VAL A 483 -6.08 9.84 24.44
N MET A 484 -6.83 8.76 24.58
CA MET A 484 -8.16 8.66 24.02
C MET A 484 -9.17 8.64 25.15
N GLU A 485 -10.22 9.43 25.03
CA GLU A 485 -11.39 9.32 25.88
C GLU A 485 -12.34 8.33 25.21
N ASP A 486 -12.68 7.24 25.91
CA ASP A 486 -13.65 6.28 25.38
C ASP A 486 -15.08 6.85 25.42
N ALA A 487 -16.05 6.08 24.92
CA ALA A 487 -17.46 6.49 24.87
C ALA A 487 -18.08 6.77 26.26
N HIS A 488 -17.39 6.41 27.35
CA HIS A 488 -17.82 6.59 28.73
C HIS A 488 -17.04 7.69 29.46
N GLY A 489 -16.19 8.44 28.76
CA GLY A 489 -15.37 9.49 29.36
C GLY A 489 -14.08 8.99 30.01
N VAL A 490 -13.74 7.71 29.84
CA VAL A 490 -12.53 7.13 30.45
C VAL A 490 -11.33 7.45 29.58
N VAL A 491 -10.38 8.18 30.16
CA VAL A 491 -9.12 8.51 29.51
C VAL A 491 -8.22 7.27 29.48
N ILE A 492 -8.17 6.60 28.34
CA ILE A 492 -7.21 5.55 28.02
C ILE A 492 -5.86 6.21 27.76
N ARG A 493 -4.88 5.91 28.62
CA ARG A 493 -3.48 6.31 28.46
C ARG A 493 -2.60 5.06 28.36
N LYS A 494 -1.55 5.15 27.54
CA LYS A 494 -0.48 4.14 27.35
C LYS A 494 -0.92 2.85 26.63
N SER A 495 0.11 2.10 26.22
CA SER A 495 0.06 0.71 25.75
C SER A 495 -1.04 -0.08 26.45
N ASP A 496 -2.03 -0.55 25.69
CA ASP A 496 -3.15 -1.31 26.21
C ASP A 496 -2.66 -2.64 26.84
N PHE A 497 -2.43 -2.62 28.15
CA PHE A 497 -2.00 -3.78 28.95
C PHE A 497 -3.09 -4.83 29.15
N THR A 498 -4.28 -4.62 28.57
CA THR A 498 -5.33 -5.63 28.60
C THR A 498 -4.81 -6.94 28.01
N PRO A 499 -4.94 -8.07 28.73
CA PRO A 499 -4.65 -9.38 28.19
C PRO A 499 -5.41 -9.65 26.89
N LEU A 500 -4.71 -10.13 25.86
CA LEU A 500 -5.34 -10.52 24.58
C LEU A 500 -6.34 -11.67 24.77
N CYS A 501 -6.04 -12.58 25.68
CA CYS A 501 -6.92 -13.66 26.09
C CYS A 501 -7.62 -13.29 27.41
N ARG A 502 -8.95 -13.25 27.40
CA ARG A 502 -9.79 -13.09 28.59
C ARG A 502 -10.67 -14.32 28.76
N ASN A 503 -11.12 -14.59 29.98
CA ASN A 503 -12.10 -15.64 30.21
C ASN A 503 -13.47 -15.21 29.67
N ILE A 504 -13.93 -15.87 28.61
CA ILE A 504 -15.18 -15.57 27.92
C ILE A 504 -16.30 -16.58 28.20
N SER A 505 -16.08 -17.52 29.13
CA SER A 505 -17.04 -18.60 29.45
C SER A 505 -18.41 -18.11 29.91
N HIS A 506 -18.51 -16.85 30.36
CA HIS A 506 -19.76 -16.21 30.76
C HIS A 506 -20.62 -15.74 29.58
N LEU A 507 -20.07 -15.68 28.35
CA LEU A 507 -20.76 -15.30 27.12
C LEU A 507 -20.73 -16.36 26.02
N PHE A 508 -19.75 -17.27 26.05
CA PHE A 508 -19.57 -18.34 25.06
C PHE A 508 -19.19 -19.65 25.76
N ASN A 509 -19.95 -20.72 25.50
CA ASN A 509 -19.49 -22.08 25.75
C ASN A 509 -18.67 -22.63 24.55
N ASP A 510 -18.09 -23.83 24.67
CA ASP A 510 -17.27 -24.42 23.60
C ASP A 510 -18.05 -24.61 22.28
N TYR A 511 -19.34 -24.95 22.36
CA TYR A 511 -20.20 -25.10 21.19
C TYR A 511 -20.50 -23.76 20.51
N ASP A 512 -20.69 -22.69 21.28
CA ASP A 512 -20.83 -21.33 20.77
C ASP A 512 -19.55 -20.88 20.05
N LEU A 513 -18.39 -21.14 20.67
CA LEU A 513 -17.09 -20.77 20.12
C LEU A 513 -16.83 -21.49 18.80
N MET A 514 -17.10 -22.80 18.75
CA MET A 514 -16.98 -23.60 17.54
C MET A 514 -17.83 -23.02 16.40
N ARG A 515 -19.13 -22.79 16.62
CA ARG A 515 -20.04 -22.25 15.59
C ARG A 515 -19.61 -20.86 15.10
N PHE A 516 -19.08 -20.03 15.99
CA PHE A 516 -18.58 -18.70 15.65
C PHE A 516 -17.30 -18.77 14.81
N GLN A 517 -16.36 -19.65 15.16
CA GLN A 517 -15.12 -19.85 14.41
C GLN A 517 -15.37 -20.49 13.04
N LEU A 518 -16.33 -21.42 12.92
CA LEU A 518 -16.74 -21.99 11.64
C LEU A 518 -17.36 -20.94 10.70
N LEU A 519 -18.18 -20.02 11.24
CA LEU A 519 -18.73 -18.92 10.44
C LEU A 519 -17.62 -18.03 9.85
N HIS A 520 -16.51 -17.84 10.56
CA HIS A 520 -15.42 -16.96 10.17
C HIS A 520 -14.18 -17.71 9.65
N HIS A 521 -14.32 -18.98 9.24
CA HIS A 521 -13.19 -19.82 8.86
C HIS A 521 -12.26 -19.18 7.82
N GLU A 522 -12.80 -18.67 6.71
CA GLU A 522 -12.02 -18.08 5.61
C GLU A 522 -11.28 -16.81 6.06
N ILE A 523 -11.88 -16.03 6.97
CA ILE A 523 -11.22 -14.87 7.57
C ILE A 523 -10.07 -15.34 8.45
N ASN A 524 -10.31 -16.33 9.32
CA ASN A 524 -9.30 -16.84 10.22
C ASN A 524 -8.11 -17.43 9.46
N GLU A 525 -8.37 -18.20 8.40
CA GLU A 525 -7.35 -18.75 7.51
C GLU A 525 -6.52 -17.64 6.85
N HIS A 526 -7.18 -16.65 6.25
CA HIS A 526 -6.51 -15.53 5.56
C HIS A 526 -5.58 -14.73 6.48
N TYR A 527 -6.00 -14.49 7.72
CA TYR A 527 -5.21 -13.76 8.72
C TYR A 527 -4.29 -14.69 9.56
N GLY A 528 -4.28 -15.99 9.29
CA GLY A 528 -3.46 -16.95 10.02
C GLY A 528 -3.80 -17.05 11.51
N TYR A 529 -5.09 -16.90 11.88
CA TYR A 529 -5.57 -17.22 13.22
C TYR A 529 -5.78 -18.73 13.33
N ARG A 530 -5.20 -19.34 14.38
CA ARG A 530 -5.36 -20.77 14.65
C ARG A 530 -6.81 -21.09 14.99
N ASN A 531 -7.41 -22.03 14.28
CA ASN A 531 -8.75 -22.51 14.56
C ASN A 531 -8.67 -23.90 15.21
N CYS A 532 -9.27 -24.05 16.39
CA CYS A 532 -9.23 -25.31 17.15
C CYS A 532 -10.10 -26.41 16.51
N TRP A 533 -10.88 -26.06 15.49
CA TRP A 533 -11.87 -26.92 14.84
C TRP A 533 -11.61 -27.09 13.34
N GLU A 534 -10.37 -26.88 12.88
CA GLU A 534 -9.98 -26.98 11.46
C GLU A 534 -10.29 -28.35 10.82
N GLU A 535 -10.34 -29.41 11.63
CA GLU A 535 -10.67 -30.77 11.16
C GLU A 535 -12.19 -30.97 10.93
N ILE A 536 -13.02 -30.05 11.42
CA ILE A 536 -14.48 -30.14 11.32
C ILE A 536 -14.93 -29.50 10.00
N VAL A 537 -15.31 -30.34 9.03
CA VAL A 537 -15.91 -29.89 7.76
C VAL A 537 -17.43 -29.86 7.91
N VAL A 538 -18.01 -28.67 7.77
CA VAL A 538 -19.46 -28.44 7.88
C VAL A 538 -19.90 -27.62 6.67
N ASP A 539 -20.92 -28.10 5.96
CA ASP A 539 -21.53 -27.35 4.85
C ASP A 539 -22.36 -26.15 5.34
N ASP A 540 -22.61 -25.19 4.45
CA ASP A 540 -23.31 -23.95 4.80
C ASP A 540 -24.75 -24.17 5.30
N GLU A 541 -25.45 -25.22 4.86
CA GLU A 541 -26.82 -25.53 5.32
C GLU A 541 -26.79 -26.07 6.75
N THR A 542 -25.85 -26.96 7.05
CA THR A 542 -25.63 -27.49 8.39
C THR A 542 -25.18 -26.37 9.34
N LEU A 543 -24.25 -25.51 8.91
CA LEU A 543 -23.82 -24.36 9.70
C LEU A 543 -25.00 -23.43 9.98
N LYS A 544 -25.80 -23.10 8.96
CA LYS A 544 -27.03 -22.30 9.15
C LYS A 544 -27.96 -22.92 10.18
N ALA A 545 -28.21 -24.23 10.10
CA ALA A 545 -29.06 -24.93 11.05
C ALA A 545 -28.53 -24.85 12.49
N PHE A 546 -27.21 -24.89 12.69
CA PHE A 546 -26.60 -24.69 14.01
C PHE A 546 -26.90 -23.32 14.60
N TRP A 547 -26.89 -22.26 13.78
CA TRP A 547 -27.18 -20.89 14.24
C TRP A 547 -28.68 -20.68 14.51
N GLU A 548 -29.56 -21.20 13.66
CA GLU A 548 -31.02 -21.04 13.79
C GLU A 548 -31.60 -21.82 14.98
N LYS A 549 -31.17 -23.07 15.19
CA LYS A 549 -31.79 -23.98 16.17
C LYS A 549 -31.33 -23.75 17.61
N HIS A 550 -30.10 -23.27 17.80
CA HIS A 550 -29.48 -23.19 19.12
C HIS A 550 -29.15 -21.74 19.49
N PRO A 551 -29.75 -21.17 20.55
CA PRO A 551 -29.35 -19.86 21.05
C PRO A 551 -27.91 -19.87 21.55
N PHE A 552 -27.24 -18.72 21.47
CA PHE A 552 -25.94 -18.50 22.10
C PHE A 552 -26.10 -18.07 23.55
N LEU A 553 -25.12 -18.38 24.40
CA LEU A 553 -25.12 -17.94 25.79
C LEU A 553 -25.18 -16.40 25.92
N PHE A 554 -24.53 -15.66 25.02
CA PHE A 554 -24.61 -14.18 25.02
C PHE A 554 -26.02 -13.64 24.76
N GLU A 555 -26.93 -14.41 24.16
CA GLU A 555 -28.32 -13.96 23.94
C GLU A 555 -29.08 -13.89 25.25
N GLU A 556 -28.87 -14.86 26.14
CA GLU A 556 -29.46 -14.89 27.48
C GLU A 556 -29.01 -13.70 28.31
N LYS A 557 -27.73 -13.31 28.13
CA LYS A 557 -27.10 -12.18 28.81
C LYS A 557 -27.43 -10.83 28.18
N TYR A 558 -28.05 -10.79 27.00
CA TYR A 558 -28.21 -9.53 26.26
C TYR A 558 -29.05 -8.51 27.02
N THR A 559 -30.12 -8.96 27.68
CA THR A 559 -30.97 -8.08 28.50
C THR A 559 -30.21 -7.53 29.71
N GLU A 560 -29.27 -8.29 30.29
CA GLU A 560 -28.44 -7.84 31.42
C GLU A 560 -27.53 -6.66 31.01
N TYR A 561 -26.90 -6.75 29.83
CA TYR A 561 -25.95 -5.74 29.34
C TYR A 561 -26.62 -4.55 28.65
N TYR A 562 -27.75 -4.78 27.97
CA TYR A 562 -28.37 -3.79 27.08
C TYR A 562 -29.80 -3.41 27.45
N GLY A 563 -30.46 -4.10 28.38
CA GLY A 563 -31.90 -3.95 28.65
C GLY A 563 -32.34 -2.56 29.09
N ASN A 564 -31.43 -1.75 29.64
CA ASN A 564 -31.69 -0.36 30.02
C ASN A 564 -31.57 0.65 28.86
N ARG A 565 -31.19 0.20 27.66
CA ARG A 565 -31.03 1.08 26.50
C ARG A 565 -32.32 1.18 25.71
N TYR A 566 -32.68 2.42 25.36
CA TYR A 566 -33.90 2.76 24.64
C TYR A 566 -34.09 1.98 23.33
N ASN A 567 -33.00 1.65 22.62
CA ASN A 567 -33.03 0.95 21.33
C ASN A 567 -32.69 -0.55 21.39
N ALA A 568 -32.48 -1.13 22.58
CA ALA A 568 -32.09 -2.53 22.68
C ALA A 568 -33.22 -3.45 22.17
N PRO A 569 -32.93 -4.40 21.28
CA PRO A 569 -33.93 -5.35 20.78
C PRO A 569 -34.40 -6.26 21.91
N LYS A 570 -35.68 -6.62 21.85
CA LYS A 570 -36.20 -7.79 22.59
C LYS A 570 -35.63 -9.08 21.99
N ASN A 571 -35.67 -10.18 22.73
CA ASN A 571 -35.09 -11.48 22.33
C ASN A 571 -35.41 -11.91 20.89
N GLN A 572 -36.66 -11.78 20.44
CA GLN A 572 -37.03 -12.15 19.07
C GLN A 572 -36.30 -11.29 18.02
N LYS A 573 -36.27 -9.97 18.21
CA LYS A 573 -35.62 -9.06 17.28
C LYS A 573 -34.09 -9.25 17.27
N LEU A 574 -33.50 -9.57 18.42
CA LEU A 574 -32.08 -9.94 18.50
C LEU A 574 -31.80 -11.20 17.68
N ARG A 575 -32.67 -12.20 17.79
CA ARG A 575 -32.58 -13.42 16.98
C ARG A 575 -32.74 -13.15 15.48
N ASP A 576 -33.65 -12.26 15.11
CA ASP A 576 -33.81 -11.83 13.72
C ASP A 576 -32.50 -11.18 13.21
N TRP A 577 -31.85 -10.32 14.00
CA TRP A 577 -30.57 -9.71 13.64
C TRP A 577 -29.46 -10.75 13.42
N ILE A 578 -29.37 -11.76 14.29
CA ILE A 578 -28.40 -12.86 14.16
C ILE A 578 -28.64 -13.62 12.86
N ASN A 579 -29.87 -14.09 12.64
CA ASN A 579 -30.23 -14.90 11.49
C ASN A 579 -30.02 -14.14 10.17
N GLU A 580 -30.42 -12.87 10.10
CA GLU A 580 -30.19 -12.04 8.92
C GLU A 580 -28.70 -11.86 8.61
N THR A 581 -27.88 -11.68 9.66
CA THR A 581 -26.42 -11.53 9.51
C THR A 581 -25.79 -12.81 9.00
N VAL A 582 -26.10 -13.95 9.62
CA VAL A 582 -25.58 -15.27 9.22
C VAL A 582 -25.97 -15.58 7.78
N ASN A 583 -27.25 -15.38 7.42
CA ASN A 583 -27.70 -15.56 6.03
C ASN A 583 -26.94 -14.64 5.06
N THR A 584 -26.63 -13.42 5.46
CA THR A 584 -25.82 -12.50 4.63
C THR A 584 -24.40 -13.02 4.44
N VAL A 585 -23.75 -13.48 5.51
CA VAL A 585 -22.40 -14.05 5.45
C VAL A 585 -22.35 -15.29 4.55
N LEU A 586 -23.24 -16.26 4.76
CA LEU A 586 -23.29 -17.48 3.96
C LEU A 586 -23.56 -17.19 2.48
N ASN A 587 -24.44 -16.22 2.17
CA ASN A 587 -24.67 -15.78 0.79
C ASN A 587 -23.43 -15.15 0.14
N ILE A 588 -22.54 -14.52 0.90
CA ILE A 588 -21.28 -13.97 0.40
C ILE A 588 -20.31 -15.11 0.10
N LYS A 589 -20.21 -16.10 1.01
CA LYS A 589 -19.39 -17.31 0.83
C LYS A 589 -19.76 -18.07 -0.43
N LEU A 590 -21.05 -18.39 -0.60
CA LEU A 590 -21.59 -19.07 -1.78
C LEU A 590 -21.27 -18.37 -3.10
N LYS A 591 -21.16 -17.04 -3.10
CA LYS A 591 -20.86 -16.26 -4.31
C LYS A 591 -19.37 -16.09 -4.57
N GLY A 592 -18.48 -16.55 -3.68
CA GLY A 592 -17.04 -16.34 -3.77
C GLY A 592 -16.65 -14.86 -3.82
N LYS A 593 -17.42 -13.99 -3.15
CA LYS A 593 -17.27 -12.53 -3.26
C LYS A 593 -16.37 -11.91 -2.19
N LEU A 594 -15.82 -12.70 -1.29
CA LEU A 594 -14.94 -12.22 -0.22
C LEU A 594 -13.64 -11.68 -0.84
N ARG A 595 -13.41 -10.37 -0.63
CA ARG A 595 -12.15 -9.70 -0.98
C ARG A 595 -11.57 -9.10 0.28
N MET A 596 -10.48 -9.69 0.74
CA MET A 596 -9.79 -9.28 1.96
C MET A 596 -8.54 -8.46 1.64
N PRO A 597 -8.11 -7.55 2.52
CA PRO A 597 -6.87 -6.81 2.36
C PRO A 597 -5.65 -7.74 2.38
N HIS A 598 -4.55 -7.28 1.80
CA HIS A 598 -3.25 -7.91 1.93
C HIS A 598 -2.80 -7.93 3.40
N VAL A 599 -2.46 -9.10 3.93
CA VAL A 599 -2.04 -9.24 5.32
C VAL A 599 -0.58 -8.82 5.48
N ILE A 600 -0.34 -7.85 6.35
CA ILE A 600 1.00 -7.43 6.75
C ILE A 600 1.52 -8.48 7.73
N VAL A 601 2.42 -9.33 7.26
CA VAL A 601 3.00 -10.38 8.10
C VAL A 601 4.00 -9.78 9.08
N VAL A 602 3.68 -9.87 10.37
CA VAL A 602 4.62 -9.57 11.46
C VAL A 602 5.37 -10.85 11.79
N LYS A 603 6.64 -10.91 11.40
CA LYS A 603 7.53 -12.00 11.79
C LYS A 603 8.14 -11.61 13.15
N PRO A 604 7.91 -12.36 14.22
CA PRO A 604 8.62 -12.15 15.47
C PRO A 604 10.12 -12.18 15.20
N LEU A 605 10.89 -11.30 15.84
CA LEU A 605 12.32 -11.51 15.96
C LEU A 605 12.47 -12.69 16.93
N ILE A 606 12.38 -13.92 16.41
CA ILE A 606 12.96 -15.05 17.10
C ILE A 606 14.44 -14.71 17.16
N GLU A 607 14.93 -14.34 18.34
CA GLU A 607 16.36 -14.26 18.58
C GLU A 607 16.93 -15.63 18.15
N GLU A 608 17.66 -15.67 17.04
CA GLU A 608 18.71 -16.66 16.87
C GLU A 608 19.76 -16.32 17.92
N GLY A 609 19.58 -16.88 19.13
CA GLY A 609 20.44 -16.67 20.29
C GLY A 609 19.84 -17.18 21.58
#